data_AF-Q67C41-F1
#
_entry.id   AF-Q67C41-F1
#
_cell.length_a   1.000
_cell.length_b   1.000
_cell.length_c   1.000
_cell.angle_alpha   90.00
_cell.angle_beta   90.00
_cell.angle_gamma   90.00
#
_symmetry.space_group_name_H-M   'P 1'
#
loop_
_entity.id
_entity.type
_entity.pdbx_description
1 polymer ?
#
loop_
_entity_poly.entity_id
_entity_poly.type
_entity_poly.pdbx_seq_one_letter_code
_entity_poly.pdbx_strand_id
1 'polypeptide(L)' 'MSQWYELQQLDSKFLEQVHQLYDDSFPMEIRQYLAQWLEKQD' A
#
# COMPACT_ATOMS: atom_id res chain seq x y z
N MET A 1 7.77 -7.96 -8.53
CA MET A 1 6.62 -7.03 -8.55
C MET A 1 6.36 -6.69 -7.11
N SER A 2 6.17 -5.41 -6.78
CA SER A 2 5.98 -5.04 -5.39
C SER A 2 4.62 -5.54 -4.89
N GLN A 3 4.55 -6.08 -3.67
CA GLN A 3 3.31 -6.49 -3.00
C GLN A 3 2.28 -5.35 -2.95
N TRP A 4 2.75 -4.10 -2.94
CA TRP A 4 1.90 -2.92 -3.07
C TRP A 4 1.12 -2.86 -4.40
N TYR A 5 1.74 -3.32 -5.48
CA TYR A 5 1.12 -3.36 -6.80
C TYR A 5 0.02 -4.44 -6.86
N GLU A 6 0.21 -5.56 -6.17
CA GLU A 6 -0.83 -6.59 -6.02
C GLU A 6 -1.99 -6.09 -5.16
N LEU A 7 -1.70 -5.32 -4.10
CA LEU A 7 -2.69 -4.62 -3.29
C LEU A 7 -3.55 -3.65 -4.12
N GLN A 8 -2.95 -2.94 -5.09
CA GLN A 8 -3.67 -2.06 -6.01
C GLN A 8 -4.57 -2.82 -7.01
N GLN A 9 -4.36 -4.13 -7.21
CA GLN A 9 -5.19 -4.97 -8.06
C GLN A 9 -6.28 -5.73 -7.30
N LEU A 10 -6.39 -5.56 -5.97
CA LEU A 10 -7.45 -6.16 -5.18
C LEU A 10 -8.81 -5.55 -5.49
N ASP A 11 -9.87 -6.31 -5.21
CA ASP A 11 -11.24 -5.81 -5.28
C ASP A 11 -11.42 -4.51 -4.46
N SER A 12 -12.30 -3.64 -4.96
CA SER A 12 -12.57 -2.32 -4.36
C SER A 12 -12.89 -2.39 -2.86
N LYS A 13 -13.51 -3.47 -2.39
CA LYS A 13 -13.79 -3.73 -0.96
C LYS A 13 -12.54 -3.82 -0.09
N PHE A 14 -11.45 -4.37 -0.61
CA PHE A 14 -10.18 -4.45 0.10
C PHE A 14 -9.40 -3.14 -0.04
N LEU A 15 -9.45 -2.49 -1.20
CA LEU A 15 -8.89 -1.16 -1.38
C LEU A 15 -9.50 -0.13 -0.43
N GLU A 16 -10.82 -0.17 -0.19
CA GLU A 16 -11.46 0.70 0.80
C GLU A 16 -10.94 0.46 2.22
N GLN A 17 -10.73 -0.79 2.63
CA GLN A 17 -10.16 -1.10 3.94
C GLN A 17 -8.71 -0.65 4.06
N VAL A 18 -7.94 -0.85 2.99
CA VAL A 18 -6.57 -0.36 2.85
C VAL A 18 -6.56 1.16 2.99
N HIS A 19 -7.40 1.88 2.23
CA HIS A 19 -7.54 3.33 2.31
C HIS A 19 -7.96 3.81 3.70
N GLN A 20 -8.80 3.06 4.43
CA GLN A 20 -9.15 3.40 5.81
C GLN A 20 -7.99 3.21 6.81
N LEU A 21 -7.04 2.33 6.51
CA LEU A 21 -5.83 2.16 7.34
C LEU A 21 -4.79 3.26 7.06
N TYR A 22 -4.81 3.82 5.84
CA TYR A 22 -3.97 4.95 5.43
C TYR A 22 -4.69 6.27 5.74
N ASP A 23 -4.61 6.71 6.99
CA ASP A 23 -5.09 8.04 7.42
C ASP A 23 -4.20 9.18 6.87
N ASP A 24 -4.56 10.45 7.07
CA ASP A 24 -3.82 11.64 6.54
C ASP A 24 -2.32 11.65 6.95
N SER A 25 -1.98 10.93 8.02
CA SER A 25 -0.60 10.76 8.50
C SER A 25 0.25 9.81 7.66
N PHE A 26 -0.36 8.93 6.85
CA PHE A 26 0.38 7.96 6.03
C PHE A 26 -0.24 7.80 4.64
N PRO A 27 0.05 8.72 3.71
CA PRO A 27 -0.51 8.68 2.37
C PRO A 27 0.00 7.48 1.56
N MET A 28 -0.87 6.97 0.69
CA MET A 28 -0.57 5.88 -0.24
C MET A 28 0.68 6.12 -1.10
N GLU A 29 0.97 7.37 -1.44
CA GLU A 29 2.18 7.75 -2.18
C GLU A 29 3.45 7.45 -1.38
N ILE A 30 3.45 7.74 -0.07
CA ILE A 30 4.57 7.39 0.82
C ILE A 30 4.66 5.88 0.98
N ARG A 31 3.52 5.19 1.13
CA ARG A 31 3.50 3.71 1.18
C ARG A 31 4.03 3.07 -0.09
N GLN A 32 3.71 3.61 -1.26
CA GLN A 32 4.20 3.17 -2.57
C GLN A 32 5.71 3.42 -2.70
N TYR A 33 6.18 4.60 -2.29
CA TYR A 33 7.60 4.95 -2.29
C TYR A 33 8.40 4.05 -1.34
N LEU A 34 7.85 3.78 -0.16
CA LEU A 34 8.43 2.87 0.83
C LEU A 34 8.18 1.40 0.49
N ALA A 35 7.34 1.04 -0.48
CA ALA A 35 7.01 -0.36 -0.77
C ALA A 35 8.26 -1.16 -1.13
N GLN A 36 9.07 -0.62 -2.04
CA GLN A 36 10.33 -1.25 -2.43
C GLN A 36 11.35 -1.33 -1.28
N TRP A 37 11.27 -0.43 -0.29
CA TRP A 37 12.16 -0.43 0.86
C TRP A 37 11.70 -1.43 1.93
N LEU A 38 10.40 -1.44 2.25
CA LEU A 38 9.76 -2.40 3.15
C LEU A 38 9.91 -3.83 2.65
N GLU A 39 9.81 -4.05 1.35
CA GLU A 39 10.01 -5.37 0.73
C GLU A 39 11.48 -5.79 0.62
N LYS A 40 12.42 -4.86 0.81
CA LYS A 40 13.86 -5.11 0.83
C LYS A 40 14.43 -5.25 2.23
N GLN A 41 13.65 -4.96 3.28
CA GLN A 41 14.02 -5.28 4.64
C GLN A 41 13.73 -6.77 4.88
N ASP A 42 14.79 -7.59 4.78
CA ASP A 42 14.84 -8.96 5.34
C ASP A 42 15.04 -8.88 6.85
#